data_AF-A0A934FDF4-F1
#
_entry.id   AF-A0A934FDF4-F1
#
_cell.length_a   1.000
_cell.length_b   1.000
_cell.length_c   1.000
_cell.angle_alpha   90.00
_cell.angle_beta   90.00
_cell.angle_gamma   90.00
#
_symmetry.space_group_name_H-M   'P 1'
#
loop_
_entity.id
_entity.type
_entity.pdbx_description
1 polymer ?
#
loop_
_entity_poly.entity_id
_entity_poly.type
_entity_poly.pdbx_seq_one_letter_code
_entity_poly.pdbx_strand_id
1 'polypeptide(L)'
;MTNTNLLGYLLELEQPWQILQIRNDLRSRQVDIWIGTEAPKRSWMFGRRPSVEQASECVWRHANLGTMRCVIHASLSGNEDTTDLPWCGKVDMPFTRAMALKVTTLISHGMSFQQVCTLLDIPVEDLWKFRHRLDSGQAGLSADEVPTATMPAMQAGGQGRVADPDDAVWEKLLDGSTDIDIRLLSLKLLLTKLREQMQAITDKEVRMLKRYELQRYFVRHEKQLGHELAQLGRH
;
A
#
# COMPACT_ATOMS: atom_id res chain seq x y z
N MET A 1 9.11 -28.08 -18.31
CA MET A 1 9.20 -27.10 -17.21
C MET A 1 8.15 -27.47 -16.19
N THR A 2 8.53 -27.75 -14.94
CA THR A 2 7.56 -28.14 -13.88
C THR A 2 6.77 -26.90 -13.41
N ASN A 3 5.58 -27.09 -12.85
CA ASN A 3 4.76 -25.98 -12.31
C ASN A 3 5.53 -25.16 -11.26
N THR A 4 6.37 -25.80 -10.46
CA THR A 4 7.25 -25.14 -9.48
C THR A 4 8.28 -24.23 -10.16
N ASN A 5 8.89 -24.65 -11.27
CA ASN A 5 9.86 -23.83 -11.99
C ASN A 5 9.21 -22.59 -12.62
N LEU A 6 7.98 -22.72 -13.13
CA LEU A 6 7.24 -21.57 -13.66
C LEU A 6 6.89 -20.57 -12.56
N LEU A 7 6.43 -21.05 -11.40
CA LEU A 7 6.13 -20.18 -10.26
C LEU A 7 7.39 -19.51 -9.70
N GLY A 8 8.52 -20.23 -9.64
CA GLY A 8 9.80 -19.64 -9.26
C GLY A 8 10.20 -18.50 -10.19
N TYR A 9 10.03 -18.69 -11.50
CA TYR A 9 10.27 -17.63 -12.49
C TYR A 9 9.32 -16.43 -12.31
N LEU A 10 8.02 -16.66 -12.11
CA LEU A 10 7.03 -15.60 -11.94
C LEU A 10 7.23 -14.78 -10.65
N LEU A 11 7.79 -15.40 -9.62
CA LEU A 11 8.13 -14.74 -8.36
C LEU A 11 9.54 -14.16 -8.36
N GLU A 12 10.27 -14.26 -9.47
CA GLU A 12 11.65 -13.80 -9.62
C GLU A 12 12.55 -14.40 -8.52
N LEU A 13 12.40 -15.71 -8.27
CA LEU A 13 13.24 -16.43 -7.32
C LEU A 13 14.61 -16.70 -7.92
N GLU A 14 15.62 -16.20 -7.24
CA GLU A 14 17.01 -16.51 -7.51
C GLU A 14 17.60 -17.36 -6.40
N GLN A 15 18.63 -18.16 -6.74
CA GLN A 15 19.41 -18.89 -5.75
C GLN A 15 19.92 -17.92 -4.67
N PRO A 16 19.88 -18.29 -3.37
CA PRO A 16 19.62 -19.62 -2.83
C PRO A 16 18.14 -19.94 -2.55
N TRP A 17 17.21 -19.07 -2.96
CA TRP A 17 15.80 -19.17 -2.63
C TRP A 17 15.06 -20.12 -3.56
N GLN A 18 14.21 -20.96 -2.97
CA GLN A 18 13.38 -21.88 -3.74
C GLN A 18 12.02 -22.09 -3.09
N ILE A 19 11.07 -22.55 -3.91
CA ILE A 19 9.76 -22.96 -3.44
C ILE A 19 9.91 -24.32 -2.73
N LEU A 20 9.66 -24.33 -1.42
CA LEU A 20 9.69 -25.53 -0.59
C LEU A 20 8.35 -26.28 -0.67
N GLN A 21 7.25 -25.55 -0.71
CA GLN A 21 5.90 -26.12 -0.70
C GLN A 21 4.91 -25.21 -1.42
N ILE A 22 3.92 -25.81 -2.07
CA ILE A 22 2.76 -25.12 -2.62
C ILE A 22 1.49 -25.79 -2.08
N ARG A 23 0.60 -25.00 -1.50
CA ARG A 23 -0.75 -25.44 -1.12
C ARG A 23 -1.76 -24.66 -1.92
N ASN A 24 -2.66 -25.38 -2.58
CA ASN A 24 -3.75 -24.79 -3.33
C ASN A 24 -5.07 -25.10 -2.61
N ASP A 25 -5.78 -24.05 -2.20
CA ASP A 25 -7.14 -24.13 -1.72
C ASP A 25 -8.10 -23.54 -2.76
N LEU A 26 -8.73 -24.43 -3.53
CA LEU A 26 -9.68 -24.08 -4.56
C LEU A 26 -10.97 -23.46 -4.01
N ARG A 27 -11.34 -23.76 -2.76
CA ARG A 27 -12.56 -23.24 -2.13
C ARG A 27 -12.37 -21.78 -1.76
N SER A 28 -11.26 -21.44 -1.12
CA SER A 28 -10.93 -20.05 -0.75
C SER A 28 -10.26 -19.26 -1.88
N ARG A 29 -10.06 -19.90 -3.05
CA ARG A 29 -9.32 -19.38 -4.21
C ARG A 29 -7.97 -18.80 -3.78
N GLN A 30 -7.24 -19.57 -2.98
CA GLN A 30 -5.96 -19.15 -2.42
C GLN A 30 -4.88 -20.15 -2.79
N VAL A 31 -3.71 -19.62 -3.13
CA VAL A 31 -2.48 -20.39 -3.28
C VAL A 31 -1.47 -19.86 -2.27
N ASP A 32 -1.02 -20.74 -1.40
CA ASP A 32 0.04 -20.49 -0.43
C ASP A 32 1.34 -21.08 -0.97
N ILE A 33 2.40 -20.28 -1.00
CA ILE A 33 3.72 -20.66 -1.50
C ILE A 33 4.72 -20.44 -0.38
N TRP A 34 5.38 -21.52 0.07
CA TRP A 34 6.45 -21.44 1.05
C TRP A 34 7.78 -21.33 0.33
N ILE A 35 8.54 -20.29 0.66
CA ILE A 35 9.86 -19.99 0.12
C ILE A 35 10.88 -20.13 1.25
N GLY A 36 12.02 -20.72 0.94
CA GLY A 36 13.15 -20.77 1.84
C GLY A 36 14.42 -21.21 1.14
N THR A 37 15.53 -21.19 1.88
CA THR A 37 16.80 -21.75 1.44
C THR A 37 16.83 -23.25 1.74
N GLU A 38 17.46 -24.07 0.89
CA GLU A 38 17.69 -25.48 1.25
C GLU A 38 18.58 -25.51 2.49
N ALA A 39 18.11 -26.13 3.58
CA ALA A 39 19.00 -26.41 4.69
C ALA A 39 20.18 -27.26 4.14
N PRO A 40 21.45 -26.91 4.44
CA PRO A 40 22.57 -27.71 3.99
C PRO A 40 22.34 -29.14 4.46
N LYS A 41 22.37 -30.10 3.51
CA LYS A 41 22.18 -31.52 3.78
C LYS A 41 23.04 -31.89 4.98
N ARG A 42 22.38 -32.21 6.12
CA ARG A 42 23.03 -32.55 7.38
C ARG A 42 24.04 -33.66 7.13
N SER A 43 25.33 -33.30 7.09
CA SER A 43 26.39 -34.29 7.13
C SER A 43 26.33 -34.94 8.50
N TRP A 44 25.93 -36.21 8.54
CA TRP A 44 25.63 -37.00 9.73
C TRP A 44 26.85 -37.22 10.66
N MET A 45 28.03 -36.73 10.30
CA MET A 45 29.26 -36.89 11.08
C MET A 45 29.59 -35.57 11.79
N PHE A 46 29.70 -35.64 13.12
CA PHE A 46 30.09 -34.59 14.07
C PHE A 46 28.95 -33.81 14.73
N GLY A 47 28.67 -34.26 15.96
CA GLY A 47 27.75 -33.65 16.89
C GLY A 47 28.18 -32.24 17.29
N ARG A 48 27.36 -31.28 16.87
CA ARG A 48 27.00 -30.11 17.65
C ARG A 48 25.67 -29.64 17.07
N ARG A 49 24.57 -29.67 17.84
CA ARG A 49 23.34 -28.99 17.42
C ARG A 49 23.68 -27.50 17.36
N PRO A 50 23.69 -26.83 16.19
CA PRO A 50 23.62 -25.39 16.18
C PRO A 50 22.30 -25.03 16.89
N SER A 51 22.32 -24.06 17.79
CA SER A 51 21.08 -23.43 18.24
C SER A 51 20.37 -22.95 16.98
N VAL A 52 19.27 -23.60 16.62
CA VAL A 52 18.40 -23.14 15.54
C VAL A 52 17.82 -21.84 16.06
N GLU A 53 18.40 -20.71 15.65
CA GLU A 53 17.72 -19.43 15.76
C GLU A 53 16.34 -19.63 15.13
N GLN A 54 15.32 -19.36 15.94
CA GLN A 54 13.95 -19.69 15.63
C GLN A 54 13.52 -18.77 14.49
N ALA A 55 13.68 -19.24 13.25
CA ALA A 55 13.38 -18.47 12.05
C ALA A 55 11.93 -17.95 12.16
N SER A 56 11.77 -16.64 12.10
CA SER A 56 10.46 -16.02 12.17
C SER A 56 9.71 -16.31 10.88
N GLU A 57 8.58 -17.03 10.98
CA GLU A 57 7.69 -17.21 9.85
C GLU A 57 7.05 -15.87 9.50
N CYS A 58 7.31 -15.40 8.29
CA CYS A 58 6.76 -14.19 7.74
C CYS A 58 5.72 -14.55 6.67
N VAL A 59 4.61 -13.82 6.67
CA VAL A 59 3.48 -14.08 5.77
C VAL A 59 3.08 -12.79 5.07
N TRP A 60 3.04 -12.84 3.74
CA TRP A 60 2.72 -11.68 2.92
C TRP A 60 1.73 -12.01 1.81
N ARG A 61 0.88 -11.03 1.49
CA ARG A 61 0.05 -11.04 0.30
C ARG A 61 0.86 -10.57 -0.91
N HIS A 62 0.85 -11.36 -1.98
CA HIS A 62 1.48 -11.06 -3.26
C HIS A 62 0.44 -10.76 -4.35
N ALA A 63 0.86 -10.43 -5.57
CA ALA A 63 -0.06 -10.29 -6.70
C ALA A 63 -0.83 -11.60 -6.98
N ASN A 64 -2.07 -11.49 -7.48
CA ASN A 64 -2.87 -12.66 -7.83
C ASN A 64 -2.23 -13.52 -8.91
N LEU A 65 -2.37 -14.83 -8.78
CA LEU A 65 -2.10 -15.79 -9.84
C LEU A 65 -3.41 -16.12 -10.54
N GLY A 66 -3.69 -15.36 -11.61
CA GLY A 66 -4.99 -15.38 -12.26
C GLY A 66 -6.09 -14.88 -11.32
N THR A 67 -7.06 -15.73 -11.02
CA THR A 67 -8.16 -15.42 -10.08
C THR A 67 -7.88 -15.88 -8.65
N MET A 68 -6.71 -16.46 -8.40
CA MET A 68 -6.32 -16.96 -7.08
C MET A 68 -5.51 -15.92 -6.31
N ARG A 69 -5.87 -15.71 -5.04
CA ARG A 69 -5.09 -14.91 -4.10
C ARG A 69 -3.79 -15.65 -3.80
N CYS A 70 -2.66 -14.97 -3.97
CA CYS A 70 -1.34 -15.53 -3.72
C CYS A 70 -0.80 -15.03 -2.38
N VAL A 71 -0.43 -15.97 -1.51
CA VAL A 71 0.17 -15.71 -0.20
C VAL A 71 1.54 -16.36 -0.16
N ILE A 72 2.55 -15.57 0.21
CA ILE A 72 3.93 -16.01 0.36
C ILE A 72 4.21 -16.21 1.84
N HIS A 73 4.74 -17.38 2.17
CA HIS A 73 5.23 -17.74 3.49
C HIS A 73 6.74 -17.90 3.39
N ALA A 74 7.50 -17.29 4.29
CA ALA A 74 8.95 -17.43 4.32
C ALA A 74 9.46 -17.59 5.75
N SER A 75 10.48 -18.42 5.93
CA SER A 75 11.22 -18.51 7.19
C SER A 75 12.53 -17.77 7.04
N LEU A 76 12.63 -16.57 7.60
CA LEU A 76 13.83 -15.74 7.51
C LEU A 76 14.71 -15.94 8.75
N SER A 77 16.01 -16.12 8.53
CA SER A 77 16.99 -16.29 9.61
C SER A 77 17.58 -14.96 10.12
N GLY A 78 17.11 -13.82 9.59
CA GLY A 78 17.52 -12.46 10.00
C GLY A 78 18.88 -11.99 9.45
N ASN A 79 19.79 -12.91 9.10
CA ASN A 79 21.11 -12.60 8.52
C ASN A 79 21.14 -12.64 6.99
N GLU A 80 20.02 -12.90 6.34
CA GLU A 80 19.93 -13.04 4.88
C GLU A 80 19.73 -11.67 4.22
N ASP A 81 20.47 -11.38 3.15
CA ASP A 81 20.20 -10.17 2.35
C ASP A 81 18.91 -10.37 1.54
N THR A 82 17.90 -9.62 1.91
CA THR A 82 16.54 -9.68 1.34
C THR A 82 16.12 -8.33 0.76
N THR A 83 17.08 -7.41 0.61
CA THR A 83 16.82 -5.99 0.30
C THR A 83 16.27 -5.79 -1.11
N ASP A 84 16.60 -6.66 -2.06
CA ASP A 84 16.17 -6.52 -3.46
C ASP A 84 15.17 -7.57 -3.93
N LEU A 85 14.76 -8.49 -3.06
CA LEU A 85 13.90 -9.62 -3.44
C LEU A 85 12.44 -9.17 -3.62
N PRO A 86 11.84 -9.24 -4.83
CA PRO A 86 10.50 -8.70 -5.08
C PRO A 86 9.40 -9.42 -4.29
N TRP A 87 9.58 -10.72 -4.06
CA TRP A 87 8.67 -11.58 -3.31
C TRP A 87 8.82 -11.43 -1.78
N CYS A 88 9.93 -10.86 -1.29
CA CYS A 88 10.16 -10.69 0.15
C CYS A 88 9.58 -9.37 0.62
N GLY A 89 8.62 -9.42 1.55
CA GLY A 89 8.14 -8.23 2.24
C GLY A 89 9.01 -7.90 3.45
N LYS A 90 8.74 -6.78 4.11
CA LYS A 90 9.29 -6.53 5.44
C LYS A 90 8.50 -7.28 6.50
N VAL A 91 9.17 -7.60 7.60
CA VAL A 91 8.51 -8.12 8.80
C VAL A 91 7.39 -7.15 9.22
N ASP A 92 6.25 -7.70 9.64
CA ASP A 92 5.03 -6.99 10.05
C ASP A 92 4.31 -6.16 8.96
N MET A 93 4.77 -6.22 7.71
CA MET A 93 4.04 -5.65 6.57
C MET A 93 3.08 -6.70 5.99
N PRO A 94 1.91 -6.30 5.47
CA PRO A 94 0.95 -7.25 4.91
C PRO A 94 1.30 -7.69 3.48
N PHE A 95 2.21 -6.99 2.79
CA PHE A 95 2.50 -7.18 1.37
C PHE A 95 3.97 -7.53 1.11
N THR A 96 4.18 -8.34 0.08
CA THR A 96 5.50 -8.49 -0.56
C THR A 96 5.97 -7.15 -1.14
N ARG A 97 7.28 -6.96 -1.36
CA ARG A 97 7.83 -5.73 -1.95
C ARG A 97 7.20 -5.37 -3.29
N ALA A 98 7.08 -6.32 -4.21
CA ALA A 98 6.46 -6.11 -5.52
C ALA A 98 4.99 -5.66 -5.40
N MET A 99 4.24 -6.23 -4.46
CA MET A 99 2.85 -5.86 -4.23
C MET A 99 2.74 -4.47 -3.58
N ALA A 100 3.61 -4.17 -2.62
CA ALA A 100 3.69 -2.85 -2.00
C ALA A 100 3.99 -1.76 -3.04
N LEU A 101 4.97 -1.96 -3.92
CA LEU A 101 5.29 -1.05 -5.02
C LEU A 101 4.13 -0.87 -5.99
N LYS A 102 3.42 -1.94 -6.31
CA LYS A 102 2.22 -1.86 -7.16
C LYS A 102 1.13 -1.03 -6.50
N VAL A 103 0.85 -1.26 -5.22
CA VAL A 103 -0.14 -0.49 -4.44
C VAL A 103 0.23 0.99 -4.39
N THR A 104 1.48 1.32 -4.03
CA THR A 104 1.92 2.73 -3.94
C THR A 104 1.89 3.41 -5.30
N THR A 105 2.24 2.71 -6.37
CA THR A 105 2.14 3.22 -7.75
C THR A 105 0.69 3.54 -8.11
N LEU A 106 -0.27 2.67 -7.81
CA LEU A 106 -1.68 2.94 -8.12
C LEU A 106 -2.22 4.14 -7.33
N ILE A 107 -1.85 4.23 -6.05
CA ILE A 107 -2.24 5.36 -5.19
C ILE A 107 -1.60 6.66 -5.70
N SER A 108 -0.33 6.65 -6.08
CA SER A 108 0.36 7.85 -6.61
C SER A 108 -0.22 8.33 -7.93
N HIS A 109 -0.83 7.43 -8.72
CA HIS A 109 -1.59 7.78 -9.93
C HIS A 109 -3.03 8.27 -9.64
N GLY A 110 -3.37 8.53 -8.38
CA GLY A 110 -4.66 9.11 -7.99
C GLY A 110 -5.82 8.11 -7.86
N MET A 111 -5.53 6.81 -7.84
CA MET A 111 -6.54 5.78 -7.61
C MET A 111 -7.02 5.80 -6.15
N SER A 112 -8.33 5.74 -5.93
CA SER A 112 -8.87 5.68 -4.56
C SER A 112 -8.58 4.32 -3.91
N PHE A 113 -8.55 4.29 -2.57
CA PHE A 113 -8.38 3.06 -1.80
C PHE A 113 -9.36 1.95 -2.22
N GLN A 114 -10.63 2.30 -2.43
CA GLN A 114 -11.65 1.36 -2.87
C GLN A 114 -11.36 0.79 -4.26
N GLN A 115 -10.88 1.62 -5.18
CA GLN A 115 -10.47 1.18 -6.52
C GLN A 115 -9.25 0.26 -6.46
N VAL A 116 -8.28 0.55 -5.61
CA VAL A 116 -7.11 -0.30 -5.37
C VAL A 116 -7.53 -1.66 -4.77
N CYS A 117 -8.37 -1.66 -3.73
CA CYS A 117 -8.90 -2.90 -3.12
C CYS A 117 -9.64 -3.76 -4.15
N THR A 118 -10.45 -3.12 -5.01
CA THR A 118 -11.25 -3.82 -6.03
C THR A 118 -10.37 -4.37 -7.15
N LEU A 119 -9.42 -3.57 -7.65
CA LEU A 119 -8.54 -3.95 -8.76
C LEU A 119 -7.57 -5.06 -8.38
N LEU A 120 -7.05 -5.01 -7.15
CA LEU A 120 -6.03 -5.94 -6.67
C LEU A 120 -6.58 -7.07 -5.81
N ASP A 121 -7.90 -7.10 -5.55
CA ASP A 121 -8.56 -8.04 -4.65
C ASP A 121 -7.87 -8.10 -3.27
N ILE A 122 -7.75 -6.92 -2.66
CA ILE A 122 -7.12 -6.71 -1.35
C ILE A 122 -8.21 -6.44 -0.32
N PRO A 123 -8.19 -7.14 0.84
CA PRO A 123 -9.02 -6.78 1.98
C PRO A 123 -8.72 -5.35 2.45
N VAL A 124 -9.77 -4.56 2.72
CA VAL A 124 -9.62 -3.15 3.11
C VAL A 124 -8.71 -2.99 4.34
N GLU A 125 -8.78 -3.92 5.29
CA GLU A 125 -7.95 -3.97 6.50
C GLU A 125 -6.45 -4.07 6.21
N ASP A 126 -6.04 -4.82 5.19
CA ASP A 126 -4.63 -5.00 4.87
C ASP A 126 -4.07 -3.78 4.14
N LEU A 127 -4.89 -3.16 3.28
CA LEU A 127 -4.51 -1.91 2.64
C LEU A 127 -4.35 -0.78 3.67
N TRP A 128 -5.21 -0.76 4.70
CA TRP A 128 -5.10 0.17 5.84
C TRP A 128 -3.84 -0.06 6.66
N LYS A 129 -3.59 -1.30 7.11
CA LYS A 129 -2.36 -1.65 7.85
C LYS A 129 -1.10 -1.20 7.10
N PHE A 130 -1.07 -1.42 5.78
CA PHE A 130 0.04 -1.01 4.93
C PHE A 130 0.23 0.52 4.93
N ARG A 131 -0.85 1.29 4.73
CA ARG A 131 -0.79 2.76 4.74
C ARG A 131 -0.35 3.31 6.09
N HIS A 132 -0.90 2.79 7.19
CA HIS A 132 -0.51 3.22 8.54
C HIS A 132 1.00 3.02 8.79
N ARG A 133 1.56 1.89 8.33
CA ARG A 133 3.00 1.61 8.44
C ARG A 133 3.85 2.49 7.53
N LEU A 134 3.35 2.87 6.35
CA LEU A 134 3.98 3.87 5.47
C LEU A 134 4.05 5.24 6.14
N ASP A 135 2.93 5.71 6.68
CA ASP A 135 2.84 7.03 7.33
C ASP A 135 3.68 7.10 8.61
N SER A 136 3.89 5.96 9.28
CA SER A 136 4.77 5.85 10.44
C SER A 136 6.26 5.78 10.08
N GLY A 137 6.62 5.82 8.79
CA GLY A 137 8.00 5.65 8.30
C GLY A 137 8.56 4.24 8.45
N GLN A 138 7.74 3.27 8.91
CA GLN A 138 8.15 1.90 9.19
C GLN A 138 8.15 1.00 7.95
N ALA A 139 7.50 1.44 6.87
CA ALA A 139 7.48 0.70 5.61
C ALA A 139 8.84 0.71 4.89
N GLY A 140 9.69 1.73 5.14
CA GLY A 140 10.99 1.98 4.51
C GLY A 140 11.09 1.56 3.05
N LEU A 141 10.10 1.95 2.24
CA LEU A 141 10.27 2.05 0.80
C LEU A 141 11.18 3.27 0.62
N SER A 142 12.49 3.06 0.49
CA SER A 142 13.41 4.16 0.24
C SER A 142 13.01 4.82 -1.08
N ALA A 143 12.92 6.16 -1.08
CA ALA A 143 12.53 6.93 -2.27
C ALA A 143 13.48 6.73 -3.47
N ASP A 144 14.66 6.13 -3.26
CA ASP A 144 15.64 5.75 -4.28
C ASP A 144 15.33 4.42 -5.01
N GLU A 145 14.40 3.60 -4.51
CA GLU A 145 14.11 2.26 -5.04
C GLU A 145 12.94 2.21 -6.03
N VAL A 146 12.38 3.36 -6.43
CA VAL A 146 11.53 3.39 -7.63
C VAL A 146 12.50 3.34 -8.81
N PRO A 147 12.54 2.26 -9.62
CA PRO A 147 13.32 2.28 -10.83
C PRO A 147 12.76 3.44 -11.64
N THR A 148 13.58 4.47 -11.83
CA THR A 148 13.28 5.57 -12.74
C THR A 148 13.36 4.99 -14.14
N ALA A 149 12.36 4.18 -14.50
CA ALA A 149 12.06 3.90 -15.88
C ALA A 149 11.90 5.26 -16.51
N THR A 150 12.78 5.58 -17.45
CA THR A 150 12.81 6.84 -18.20
C THR A 150 11.50 6.93 -19.00
N MET A 151 10.43 7.31 -18.32
CA MET A 151 9.23 7.79 -18.97
C MET A 151 9.59 9.16 -19.54
N PRO A 152 9.23 9.46 -20.80
CA PRO A 152 9.36 10.81 -21.31
C PRO A 152 8.63 11.71 -20.33
N ALA A 153 9.32 12.76 -19.88
CA ALA A 153 8.75 13.80 -19.03
C ALA A 153 7.56 14.41 -19.75
N MET A 154 6.38 13.83 -19.55
CA MET A 154 5.13 14.50 -19.82
C MET A 154 5.06 15.58 -18.76
N GLN A 155 5.43 16.78 -19.17
CA GLN A 155 5.33 17.97 -18.34
C GLN A 155 3.94 17.98 -17.73
N ALA A 156 3.86 17.77 -16.41
CA ALA A 156 2.71 18.17 -15.62
C ALA A 156 2.72 19.71 -15.55
N GLY A 157 2.49 20.33 -16.71
CA GLY A 157 2.18 21.74 -16.84
C GLY A 157 0.72 21.92 -16.45
N GLY A 158 0.50 22.21 -15.17
CA GLY A 158 -0.80 22.58 -14.66
C GLY A 158 -0.68 22.97 -13.19
N GLN A 159 -0.44 24.25 -12.93
CA GLN A 159 -0.68 24.88 -11.63
C GLN A 159 -2.16 24.64 -11.25
N GLY A 160 -2.44 23.57 -10.51
CA GLY A 160 -3.76 23.35 -9.93
C GLY A 160 -3.99 24.37 -8.84
N ARG A 161 -5.13 25.09 -8.87
CA ARG A 161 -5.48 26.06 -7.81
C ARG A 161 -5.86 25.37 -6.49
N VAL A 162 -5.93 24.05 -6.48
CA VAL A 162 -6.39 23.23 -5.36
C VAL A 162 -5.19 22.67 -4.60
N ALA A 163 -5.19 22.85 -3.27
CA ALA A 163 -4.15 22.34 -2.38
C ALA A 163 -4.07 20.80 -2.39
N ASP A 164 -2.91 20.29 -2.00
CA ASP A 164 -2.65 18.86 -1.83
C ASP A 164 -3.62 18.25 -0.79
N PRO A 165 -4.09 17.00 -0.94
CA PRO A 165 -4.99 16.35 0.02
C PRO A 165 -4.43 16.22 1.45
N ASP A 166 -3.11 16.20 1.64
CA ASP A 166 -2.48 16.15 2.96
C ASP A 166 -2.28 17.54 3.59
N ASP A 167 -2.67 18.61 2.89
CA ASP A 167 -2.59 19.98 3.40
C ASP A 167 -3.52 20.19 4.61
N ALA A 168 -2.99 20.83 5.65
CA ALA A 168 -3.69 21.15 6.89
C ALA A 168 -4.93 22.04 6.66
N VAL A 169 -5.03 22.73 5.52
CA VAL A 169 -6.20 23.53 5.16
C VAL A 169 -7.50 22.72 5.17
N TRP A 170 -7.46 21.44 4.76
CA TRP A 170 -8.65 20.58 4.71
C TRP A 170 -9.12 20.18 6.11
N GLU A 171 -8.18 19.92 7.02
CA GLU A 171 -8.49 19.64 8.42
C GLU A 171 -9.11 20.86 9.09
N LYS A 172 -8.49 22.04 8.92
CA LYS A 172 -9.00 23.30 9.47
C LYS A 172 -10.39 23.65 8.93
N LEU A 173 -10.67 23.36 7.66
CA LEU A 173 -12.00 23.57 7.07
C LEU A 173 -13.05 22.60 7.65
N LEU A 174 -12.68 21.36 7.92
CA LEU A 174 -13.56 20.34 8.51
C LEU A 174 -13.74 20.46 10.03
N ASP A 175 -12.78 21.04 10.74
CA ASP A 175 -12.90 21.32 12.17
C ASP A 175 -13.53 22.70 12.43
N GLY A 176 -13.79 23.47 11.37
CA GLY A 176 -14.40 24.81 11.45
C GLY A 176 -13.45 25.90 11.94
N SER A 177 -12.16 25.62 12.02
CA SER A 177 -11.11 26.60 12.38
C SER A 177 -10.85 27.60 11.25
N THR A 178 -11.13 27.20 10.01
CA THR A 178 -11.16 28.09 8.85
C THR A 178 -12.60 28.17 8.37
N ASP A 179 -13.13 29.39 8.26
CA ASP A 179 -14.43 29.63 7.68
C ASP A 179 -14.25 30.38 6.36
N ILE A 180 -15.04 30.00 5.35
CA ILE A 180 -14.98 30.58 4.01
C ILE A 180 -16.39 30.96 3.58
N ASP A 181 -16.51 32.00 2.76
CA ASP A 181 -17.78 32.35 2.14
C ASP A 181 -18.11 31.32 1.04
N ILE A 182 -19.18 30.54 1.25
CA ILE A 182 -19.60 29.44 0.37
C ILE A 182 -20.78 29.88 -0.48
N ARG A 183 -20.59 29.96 -1.81
CA ARG A 183 -21.66 30.32 -2.76
C ARG A 183 -22.40 29.11 -3.30
N LEU A 184 -21.71 27.98 -3.41
CA LEU A 184 -22.32 26.73 -3.87
C LEU A 184 -23.04 26.00 -2.72
N LEU A 185 -24.36 25.90 -2.82
CA LEU A 185 -25.19 25.16 -1.87
C LEU A 185 -24.74 23.71 -1.70
N SER A 186 -24.30 23.05 -2.77
CA SER A 186 -23.79 21.67 -2.75
C SER A 186 -22.53 21.53 -1.89
N LEU A 187 -21.62 22.51 -1.92
CA LEU A 187 -20.46 22.53 -1.03
C LEU A 187 -20.90 22.75 0.42
N LYS A 188 -21.85 23.65 0.65
CA LYS A 188 -22.37 23.94 1.99
C LYS A 188 -22.98 22.70 2.64
N LEU A 189 -23.81 21.97 1.91
CA LEU A 189 -24.41 20.71 2.37
C LEU A 189 -23.36 19.63 2.64
N LEU A 190 -22.36 19.49 1.75
CA LEU A 190 -21.26 18.56 1.95
C LEU A 190 -20.46 18.91 3.21
N LEU A 191 -20.06 20.17 3.38
CA LEU A 191 -19.31 20.62 4.56
C LEU A 191 -20.10 20.43 5.85
N THR A 192 -21.39 20.75 5.87
CA THR A 192 -22.24 20.49 7.06
C THR A 192 -22.24 19.01 7.42
N LYS A 193 -22.48 18.13 6.44
CA LYS A 193 -22.47 16.67 6.65
C LYS A 193 -21.10 16.17 7.13
N LEU A 194 -20.02 16.61 6.49
CA LEU A 194 -18.67 16.15 6.85
C LEU A 194 -18.26 16.65 8.25
N ARG A 195 -18.58 17.89 8.61
CA ARG A 195 -18.35 18.46 9.95
C ARG A 195 -19.10 17.67 11.04
N GLU A 196 -20.37 17.36 10.81
CA GLU A 196 -21.17 16.54 11.73
C GLU A 196 -20.57 15.13 11.92
N GLN A 197 -20.15 14.49 10.82
CA GLN A 197 -19.46 13.20 10.88
C GLN A 197 -18.12 13.30 11.63
N MET A 198 -17.33 14.35 11.39
CA MET A 198 -16.04 14.59 12.06
C MET A 198 -16.18 14.77 13.58
N GLN A 199 -17.32 15.25 14.07
CA GLN A 199 -17.58 15.35 15.51
C GLN A 199 -17.83 13.99 16.17
N ALA A 200 -18.49 13.07 15.45
CA ALA A 200 -18.77 11.72 15.96
C ALA A 200 -17.57 10.75 15.79
N ILE A 201 -16.71 11.02 14.81
CA ILE A 201 -15.57 10.18 14.46
C ILE A 201 -14.34 10.62 15.26
N THR A 202 -13.91 9.80 16.21
CA THR A 202 -12.62 9.95 16.94
C THR A 202 -11.45 9.30 16.22
N ASP A 203 -11.73 8.40 15.28
CA ASP A 203 -10.72 7.71 14.49
C ASP A 203 -10.03 8.66 13.49
N LYS A 204 -8.72 8.86 13.69
CA LYS A 204 -7.88 9.75 12.86
C LYS A 204 -7.85 9.33 11.39
N GLU A 205 -7.98 8.05 11.10
CA GLU A 205 -7.95 7.49 9.74
C GLU A 205 -9.24 7.79 8.98
N VAL A 206 -10.38 7.64 9.63
CA VAL A 206 -11.68 7.98 9.06
C VAL A 206 -11.80 9.50 8.87
N ARG A 207 -11.22 10.30 9.78
CA ARG A 207 -11.10 11.76 9.62
C ARG A 207 -10.25 12.14 8.41
N MET A 208 -9.15 11.43 8.14
CA MET A 208 -8.35 11.63 6.94
C MET A 208 -9.18 11.38 5.67
N LEU A 209 -9.98 10.30 5.61
CA LEU A 209 -10.84 10.05 4.46
C LEU A 209 -11.82 11.20 4.18
N LYS A 210 -12.30 11.90 5.21
CA LYS A 210 -13.17 13.07 5.07
C LYS A 210 -12.45 14.26 4.43
N ARG A 211 -11.16 14.46 4.72
CA ARG A 211 -10.31 15.46 4.06
C ARG A 211 -10.15 15.15 2.57
N TYR A 212 -9.86 13.89 2.24
CA TYR A 212 -9.74 13.45 0.85
C TYR A 212 -11.07 13.53 0.08
N GLU A 213 -12.20 13.22 0.72
CA GLU A 213 -13.55 13.38 0.15
C GLU A 213 -13.83 14.84 -0.22
N LEU A 214 -13.47 15.77 0.68
CA LEU A 214 -13.61 17.21 0.48
C LEU A 214 -12.68 17.73 -0.62
N GLN A 215 -11.38 17.40 -0.57
CA GLN A 215 -10.42 17.84 -1.59
C GLN A 215 -10.83 17.38 -2.99
N ARG A 216 -11.29 16.13 -3.12
CA ARG A 216 -11.77 15.60 -4.40
C ARG A 216 -13.01 16.34 -4.93
N TYR A 217 -13.88 16.80 -4.03
CA TYR A 217 -15.00 17.65 -4.42
C TYR A 217 -14.49 18.97 -5.02
N PHE A 218 -13.49 19.60 -4.41
CA PHE A 218 -12.87 20.83 -4.93
C PHE A 218 -12.20 20.62 -6.30
N VAL A 219 -11.45 19.52 -6.47
CA VAL A 219 -10.84 19.18 -7.77
C VAL A 219 -11.91 18.97 -8.84
N ARG A 220 -12.98 18.24 -8.53
CA ARG A 220 -14.06 17.95 -9.48
C ARG A 220 -14.82 19.22 -9.90
N HIS A 221 -14.97 20.17 -8.98
CA HIS A 221 -15.76 21.39 -9.19
C HIS A 221 -14.90 22.66 -9.29
N GLU A 222 -13.61 22.52 -9.62
CA GLU A 222 -12.62 23.61 -9.60
C GLU A 222 -13.08 24.87 -10.38
N LYS A 223 -13.69 24.66 -11.56
CA LYS A 223 -14.20 25.75 -12.41
C LYS A 223 -15.34 26.55 -11.78
N GLN A 224 -16.14 25.91 -10.91
CA GLN A 224 -17.28 26.52 -10.24
C GLN A 224 -16.90 27.11 -8.87
N LEU A 225 -15.86 26.55 -8.24
CA LEU A 225 -15.38 26.91 -6.90
C LEU A 225 -14.24 27.94 -6.91
N GLY A 226 -14.10 28.72 -7.98
CA GLY A 226 -13.00 29.69 -8.11
C GLY A 226 -12.99 30.74 -6.99
N HIS A 227 -14.15 31.08 -6.43
CA HIS A 227 -14.26 32.03 -5.31
C HIS A 227 -13.79 31.42 -4.00
N GLU A 228 -14.17 30.18 -3.73
CA GLU A 228 -13.81 29.42 -2.53
C GLU A 228 -12.33 29.03 -2.55
N LEU A 229 -11.80 28.60 -3.70
CA LEU A 229 -10.37 28.27 -3.87
C LEU A 229 -9.47 29.48 -3.66
N ALA A 230 -9.91 30.68 -4.09
CA ALA A 230 -9.16 31.91 -3.86
C ALA A 230 -9.07 32.31 -2.38
N GLN A 231 -10.02 31.86 -1.54
CA GLN A 231 -9.98 32.06 -0.09
C GLN A 231 -9.06 31.02 0.57
N LEU A 232 -9.12 29.77 0.12
CA LEU A 232 -8.26 28.70 0.63
C LEU A 232 -6.77 28.97 0.39
N GLY A 233 -6.40 29.54 -0.77
CA GLY A 233 -5.00 29.90 -1.07
C GLY A 233 -4.43 31.07 -0.26
N ARG A 234 -5.19 31.67 0.68
CA ARG A 234 -4.74 32.77 1.56
C ARG A 234 -4.47 32.32 3.00
N HIS A 235 -4.75 31.05 3.32
CA HIS A 235 -4.62 30.45 4.65
C HIS A 235 -3.52 29.40 4.69
#